data_AF-A0A2T6AVL3-F1
#
_entry.id   AF-A0A2T6AVL3-F1
#
_cell.length_a   1.000
_cell.length_b   1.000
_cell.length_c   1.000
_cell.angle_alpha   90.00
_cell.angle_beta   90.00
_cell.angle_gamma   90.00
#
_symmetry.space_group_name_H-M   'P 1'
#
loop_
_entity.id
_entity.type
_entity.pdbx_description
1 polymer ?
#
loop_
_entity_poly.entity_id
_entity_poly.type
_entity_poly.pdbx_seq_one_letter_code
_entity_poly.pdbx_strand_id
1 'polypeptide(L)'
;MTPFCMPGTDLQTPANLSRHTLLRSYRVDEWPAWFAQAGERCPSLTGPVLDSSIGLGDLAASGFGVALLPVPMFERHVRSGRLVRPFATTVTLGSYWLTVPKERRMTDALVTLLDWMREASSRQGSLE
;
A
#
# COMPACT_ATOMS: atom_id res chain seq x y z
N MET A 1 2.23 4.86 -0.46
CA MET A 1 1.17 4.19 0.31
C MET A 1 0.16 5.23 0.80
N THR A 2 -1.13 4.88 0.83
CA THR A 2 -2.24 5.74 1.26
C THR A 2 -3.36 4.90 1.87
N PRO A 3 -4.25 5.47 2.69
CA PRO A 3 -5.43 4.78 3.20
C PRO A 3 -6.38 4.37 2.05
N PHE A 4 -6.98 3.19 2.21
CA PHE A 4 -8.06 2.66 1.40
C PHE A 4 -9.14 2.09 2.31
N CYS A 5 -10.40 2.25 1.90
CA CYS A 5 -11.57 1.74 2.59
C CYS A 5 -12.66 1.34 1.59
N MET A 6 -13.70 0.70 2.10
CA MET A 6 -14.93 0.45 1.34
C MET A 6 -15.59 1.79 0.92
N PRO A 7 -16.31 1.83 -0.22
CA PRO A 7 -17.13 2.99 -0.58
C PRO A 7 -18.18 3.32 0.49
N GLY A 8 -18.43 4.61 0.74
CA GLY A 8 -19.41 5.07 1.73
C GLY A 8 -18.90 5.15 3.17
N THR A 9 -17.64 4.82 3.43
CA THR A 9 -17.00 5.10 4.73
C THR A 9 -16.86 6.62 4.94
N ASP A 10 -17.28 7.10 6.11
CA ASP A 10 -17.17 8.52 6.48
C ASP A 10 -15.72 8.91 6.82
N LEU A 11 -14.99 9.37 5.79
CA LEU A 11 -13.58 9.81 5.85
C LEU A 11 -13.38 11.09 5.04
N GLN A 12 -13.99 12.19 5.47
CA GLN A 12 -13.82 13.49 4.80
C GLN A 12 -12.48 14.14 5.13
N THR A 13 -11.99 13.94 6.35
CA THR A 13 -10.68 14.48 6.79
C THR A 13 -9.79 13.39 7.39
N PRO A 14 -8.46 13.53 7.30
CA PRO A 14 -7.53 12.59 7.93
C PRO A 14 -7.79 12.38 9.44
N ALA A 15 -8.24 13.40 10.18
CA ALA A 15 -8.67 13.26 11.58
C ALA A 15 -9.77 12.21 11.81
N ASN A 16 -10.66 11.99 10.83
CA ASN A 16 -11.74 11.01 10.95
C ASN A 16 -11.22 9.56 11.03
N LEU A 17 -9.99 9.28 10.58
CA LEU A 17 -9.37 7.95 10.69
C LEU A 17 -9.30 7.45 12.14
N SER A 18 -9.24 8.34 13.13
CA SER A 18 -9.26 7.99 14.55
C SER A 18 -10.55 7.28 15.00
N ARG A 19 -11.63 7.35 14.21
CA ARG A 19 -12.94 6.75 14.49
C ARG A 19 -13.11 5.36 13.85
N HIS A 20 -12.14 4.93 13.05
CA HIS A 20 -12.21 3.67 12.30
C HIS A 20 -11.15 2.70 12.76
N THR A 21 -11.39 1.41 12.56
CA THR A 21 -10.37 0.38 12.77
C THR A 21 -9.27 0.53 11.73
N LEU A 22 -8.07 0.89 12.17
CA LEU A 22 -6.90 0.98 11.30
C LEU A 22 -6.24 -0.40 11.20
N LEU A 23 -6.37 -1.02 10.03
CA LEU A 23 -5.76 -2.30 9.70
C LEU A 23 -4.26 -2.08 9.49
N ARG A 24 -3.43 -2.95 10.05
CA ARG A 24 -1.99 -2.75 10.16
C ARG A 24 -1.21 -3.85 9.48
N SER A 25 -0.09 -3.50 8.84
CA SER A 25 0.95 -4.48 8.57
C SER A 25 1.82 -4.71 9.81
N TYR A 26 2.78 -5.62 9.72
CA TYR A 26 3.82 -5.80 10.75
C TYR A 26 4.78 -4.60 10.85
N ARG A 27 4.81 -3.71 9.85
CA ARG A 27 5.62 -2.48 9.87
C ARG A 27 4.94 -1.42 10.73
N VAL A 28 5.47 -1.21 11.92
CA VAL A 28 4.86 -0.36 12.97
C VAL A 28 4.92 1.14 12.65
N ASP A 29 5.80 1.54 11.74
CA ASP A 29 6.07 2.92 11.34
C ASP A 29 5.17 3.43 10.20
N GLU A 30 4.41 2.55 9.56
CA GLU A 30 3.57 2.87 8.40
C GLU A 30 2.51 3.95 8.67
N TRP A 31 1.64 3.69 9.65
CA TRP A 31 0.60 4.63 10.03
C TRP A 31 1.18 5.92 10.63
N PRO A 32 2.13 5.88 11.59
CA PRO A 32 2.75 7.10 12.11
C PRO A 32 3.35 7.98 11.02
N ALA A 33 4.05 7.40 10.05
CA ALA A 33 4.65 8.16 8.96
C ALA A 33 3.59 8.77 8.03
N TRP A 34 2.51 8.04 7.72
CA TRP A 34 1.42 8.62 6.93
C TRP A 34 0.68 9.75 7.67
N PHE A 35 0.40 9.59 8.97
CA PHE A 35 -0.25 10.62 9.77
C PHE A 35 0.61 11.89 9.86
N ALA A 36 1.93 11.74 10.03
CA ALA A 36 2.87 12.87 9.99
C ALA A 36 2.80 13.61 8.64
N GLN A 37 2.75 12.88 7.52
CA GLN A 37 2.60 13.47 6.18
C GLN A 37 1.22 14.14 5.98
N ALA A 38 0.18 13.63 6.65
CA ALA A 38 -1.16 14.20 6.61
C ALA A 38 -1.34 15.41 7.55
N GLY A 39 -0.32 15.76 8.34
CA GLY A 39 -0.40 16.86 9.32
C GLY A 39 -1.28 16.54 10.54
N GLU A 40 -1.51 15.26 10.82
CA GLU A 40 -2.40 14.79 11.88
C GLU A 40 -1.66 14.00 12.95
N ARG A 41 -2.24 13.95 14.16
CA ARG A 41 -1.72 13.09 15.23
C ARG A 41 -2.16 11.65 15.00
N CYS A 42 -1.20 10.73 14.90
CA CYS A 42 -1.49 9.30 14.86
C CYS A 42 -2.21 8.86 16.16
N PRO A 43 -3.39 8.22 16.07
CA PRO A 43 -4.07 7.65 17.23
C PRO A 43 -3.33 6.40 17.73
N SER A 44 -3.73 5.91 18.89
CA SER A 44 -3.30 4.59 19.36
C SER A 44 -3.77 3.50 18.40
N LEU A 45 -2.82 2.79 17.81
CA LEU A 45 -3.09 1.77 16.79
C LEU A 45 -3.47 0.45 17.45
N THR A 46 -4.76 0.12 17.50
CA THR A 46 -5.29 -1.10 18.15
C THR A 46 -5.89 -2.12 17.18
N GLY A 47 -5.93 -1.82 15.88
CA GLY A 47 -6.49 -2.72 14.87
C GLY A 47 -5.65 -3.99 14.63
N PRO A 48 -6.23 -4.98 13.91
CA PRO A 48 -5.57 -6.25 13.63
C PRO A 48 -4.32 -6.06 12.76
N VAL A 49 -3.36 -6.95 12.95
CA VAL A 49 -2.10 -6.99 12.18
C VAL A 49 -2.15 -8.17 11.21
N LEU A 50 -1.85 -7.90 9.94
CA LEU A 50 -1.71 -8.91 8.90
C LEU A 50 -0.34 -8.79 8.23
N ASP A 51 0.19 -9.90 7.75
CA ASP A 51 1.46 -9.97 7.02
C ASP A 51 1.30 -9.70 5.51
N SER A 52 0.08 -9.80 4.99
CA SER A 52 -0.26 -9.63 3.59
C SER A 52 -1.00 -8.33 3.30
N SER A 53 -0.43 -7.49 2.43
CA SER A 53 -1.14 -6.30 1.91
C SER A 53 -2.41 -6.66 1.16
N ILE A 54 -2.43 -7.80 0.45
CA ILE A 54 -3.63 -8.28 -0.25
C ILE A 54 -4.75 -8.58 0.76
N GLY A 55 -4.42 -9.29 1.85
CA GLY A 55 -5.38 -9.57 2.92
C GLY A 55 -5.90 -8.29 3.60
N LEU A 56 -5.03 -7.32 3.85
CA LEU A 56 -5.43 -6.00 4.35
C LEU A 56 -6.41 -5.30 3.41
N GLY A 57 -6.15 -5.36 2.10
CA GLY A 57 -7.03 -4.78 1.09
C GLY A 57 -8.39 -5.48 0.99
N ASP A 58 -8.44 -6.81 1.09
CA ASP A 58 -9.71 -7.54 1.10
C ASP A 58 -10.54 -7.26 2.36
N LEU A 59 -9.90 -7.13 3.53
CA LEU A 59 -10.58 -6.71 4.76
C LEU A 59 -11.14 -5.28 4.65
N ALA A 60 -10.35 -4.34 4.13
CA ALA A 60 -10.80 -2.98 3.90
C ALA A 60 -11.96 -2.92 2.88
N ALA A 61 -11.88 -3.69 1.80
CA ALA A 61 -12.93 -3.79 0.79
C ALA A 61 -14.22 -4.42 1.33
N SER A 62 -14.10 -5.24 2.37
CA SER A 62 -15.23 -5.88 3.06
C SER A 62 -15.77 -5.03 4.22
N GLY A 63 -15.24 -3.84 4.45
CA GLY A 63 -15.73 -2.91 5.48
C GLY A 63 -15.22 -3.17 6.90
N PHE A 64 -14.21 -4.02 7.09
CA PHE A 64 -13.65 -4.30 8.43
C PHE A 64 -12.71 -3.22 8.95
N GLY A 65 -12.44 -2.18 8.16
CA GLY A 65 -11.60 -1.06 8.56
C GLY A 65 -10.95 -0.34 7.39
N VAL A 66 -9.92 0.44 7.70
CA VAL A 66 -9.14 1.20 6.74
C VAL A 66 -7.74 0.62 6.70
N ALA A 67 -7.24 0.32 5.49
CA ALA A 67 -5.90 -0.22 5.30
C ALA A 67 -4.98 0.81 4.65
N LEU A 68 -3.73 0.91 5.12
CA LEU A 68 -2.68 1.67 4.44
C LEU A 68 -2.01 0.75 3.40
N LEU A 69 -2.14 1.07 2.11
CA LEU A 69 -1.71 0.16 1.03
C LEU A 69 -0.88 0.88 -0.05
N PRO A 70 -0.01 0.16 -0.78
CA PRO A 70 0.67 0.70 -1.96
C PRO A 70 -0.31 0.88 -3.12
N VAL A 71 -0.41 2.10 -3.65
CA VAL A 71 -1.39 2.48 -4.68
C VAL A 71 -1.36 1.55 -5.91
N PRO A 72 -0.19 1.26 -6.52
CA PRO A 72 -0.15 0.50 -7.77
C PRO A 72 -0.74 -0.91 -7.66
N MET A 73 -0.68 -1.54 -6.48
CA MET A 73 -1.23 -2.89 -6.28
C MET A 73 -2.76 -2.92 -6.23
N PHE A 74 -3.41 -1.80 -5.87
CA PHE A 74 -4.84 -1.75 -5.59
C PHE A 74 -5.65 -0.96 -6.61
N GLU A 75 -5.03 -0.49 -7.70
CA GLU A 75 -5.73 0.22 -8.77
C GLU A 75 -6.92 -0.56 -9.34
N ARG A 76 -6.79 -1.88 -9.49
CA ARG A 76 -7.89 -2.73 -9.94
C ARG A 76 -9.09 -2.68 -9.00
N HIS A 77 -8.84 -2.69 -7.68
CA HIS A 77 -9.91 -2.62 -6.67
C HIS A 77 -10.62 -1.26 -6.73
N VAL A 78 -9.86 -0.18 -6.89
CA VAL A 78 -10.41 1.16 -7.09
C VAL A 78 -11.25 1.24 -8.36
N ARG A 79 -10.71 0.76 -9.49
CA ARG A 79 -11.42 0.77 -10.78
C ARG A 79 -12.71 -0.05 -10.76
N SER A 80 -12.72 -1.15 -10.00
CA SER A 80 -13.91 -1.98 -9.80
C SER A 80 -14.91 -1.43 -8.77
N GLY A 81 -14.59 -0.32 -8.09
CA GLY A 81 -15.43 0.25 -7.04
C GLY A 81 -15.44 -0.54 -5.72
N ARG A 82 -14.56 -1.55 -5.55
CA ARG A 82 -14.44 -2.31 -4.29
C ARG A 82 -13.74 -1.52 -3.19
N LEU A 83 -12.83 -0.63 -3.56
CA LEU A 83 -12.10 0.25 -2.66
C LEU A 83 -12.19 1.68 -3.15
N VAL A 84 -12.12 2.62 -2.22
CA VAL A 84 -11.90 4.04 -2.50
C VAL A 84 -10.63 4.52 -1.81
N ARG A 85 -9.99 5.50 -2.42
CA ARG A 85 -8.84 6.22 -1.83
C ARG A 85 -9.37 7.57 -1.32
N PRO A 86 -9.65 7.72 -0.01
CA PRO A 86 -10.23 8.96 0.53
C PRO A 86 -9.27 10.16 0.49
N PHE A 87 -7.95 9.92 0.44
CA PHE A 87 -6.96 11.00 0.55
C PHE A 87 -5.95 10.99 -0.61
N ALA A 88 -5.57 12.18 -1.05
CA ALA A 88 -4.46 12.35 -1.99
C ALA A 88 -3.09 12.10 -1.32
N THR A 89 -2.97 12.31 -0.01
CA THR A 89 -1.72 12.16 0.74
C THR A 89 -1.13 10.75 0.62
N THR A 90 0.12 10.67 0.21
CA THR A 90 0.87 9.41 0.12
C THR A 90 2.18 9.50 0.88
N VAL A 91 2.62 8.36 1.43
CA VAL A 91 3.96 8.19 2.01
C VAL A 91 4.71 7.05 1.32
N THR A 92 6.00 7.22 1.06
CA THR A 92 6.85 6.18 0.46
C THR A 92 7.70 5.53 1.55
N LEU A 93 7.45 4.26 1.85
CA LEU A 93 8.07 3.52 2.97
C LEU A 93 8.83 2.28 2.51
N GLY A 94 9.23 2.26 1.24
CA GLY A 94 9.96 1.17 0.64
C GLY A 94 9.76 1.12 -0.86
N SER A 95 10.51 0.22 -1.48
CA SER A 95 10.50 -0.04 -2.92
C SER A 95 10.48 -1.55 -3.15
N TYR A 96 10.02 -1.96 -4.33
CA TYR A 96 10.20 -3.33 -4.80
C TYR A 96 11.61 -3.48 -5.38
N TRP A 97 12.26 -4.59 -5.06
CA TRP A 97 13.63 -4.87 -5.48
C TRP A 97 13.69 -6.18 -6.24
N LEU A 98 14.43 -6.16 -7.35
CA LEU A 98 14.79 -7.36 -8.08
C LEU A 98 16.08 -7.92 -7.50
N THR A 99 15.99 -9.01 -6.73
CA THR A 99 17.13 -9.58 -6.00
C THR A 99 17.54 -10.93 -6.58
N VAL A 100 18.85 -11.17 -6.62
CA VAL A 100 19.45 -12.44 -7.05
C VAL A 100 20.50 -12.83 -6.00
N PRO A 101 20.54 -14.11 -5.54
CA PRO A 101 21.57 -14.57 -4.62
C PRO A 101 22.97 -14.30 -5.17
N LYS A 102 23.89 -13.88 -4.31
CA LYS A 102 25.25 -13.49 -4.72
C LYS A 102 26.02 -14.65 -5.38
N GLU A 103 25.75 -15.88 -4.94
CA GLU A 103 26.40 -17.10 -5.40
C GLU A 103 25.77 -17.64 -6.70
N ARG A 104 24.67 -17.05 -7.18
CA ARG A 104 23.97 -17.51 -8.38
C ARG A 104 24.78 -17.14 -9.62
N ARG A 105 25.11 -18.15 -10.44
CA ARG A 105 25.68 -17.90 -11.78
C ARG A 105 24.68 -17.14 -12.65
N MET A 106 25.09 -16.01 -13.19
CA MET A 106 24.32 -15.25 -14.18
C MET A 106 24.38 -15.97 -15.53
N THR A 107 23.31 -16.67 -15.88
CA THR A 107 23.15 -17.26 -17.23
C THR A 107 22.53 -16.22 -18.17
N ASP A 108 22.72 -16.38 -19.48
CA ASP A 108 22.17 -15.47 -20.48
C ASP A 108 20.63 -15.36 -20.38
N ALA A 109 19.95 -16.48 -20.09
CA ALA A 109 18.51 -16.49 -19.85
C ALA A 109 18.11 -15.67 -18.61
N LEU A 110 18.89 -15.74 -17.53
CA LEU A 110 18.64 -14.94 -16.34
C LEU A 110 18.86 -13.45 -16.63
N VAL A 111 19.95 -13.09 -17.30
CA VAL A 111 20.23 -11.69 -17.70
C VAL A 111 19.08 -11.15 -18.55
N THR A 112 18.67 -11.90 -19.58
CA THR A 112 17.56 -11.53 -20.47
C THR A 112 16.27 -11.28 -19.68
N LEU A 113 15.96 -12.16 -18.71
CA LEU A 113 14.78 -12.03 -17.87
C LEU A 113 14.87 -10.79 -16.95
N LEU A 114 16.02 -10.55 -16.32
CA LEU A 114 16.22 -9.40 -15.43
C LEU A 114 16.08 -8.08 -16.21
N ASP A 115 16.64 -8.02 -17.42
CA ASP A 115 16.55 -6.83 -18.28
C ASP A 115 15.12 -6.59 -18.75
N TRP A 116 14.41 -7.64 -19.16
CA TRP A 116 12.98 -7.54 -19.46
C TRP A 116 12.16 -7.05 -18.26
N MET A 117 12.42 -7.55 -17.04
CA MET A 117 11.73 -7.11 -15.83
C MET A 117 12.01 -5.64 -15.48
N ARG A 118 13.25 -5.17 -15.69
CA ARG A 118 13.63 -3.76 -15.49
C ARG A 118 12.90 -2.86 -16.46
N GLU A 119 12.82 -3.26 -17.73
CA GLU A 119 12.10 -2.52 -18.77
C GLU A 119 10.58 -2.55 -18.54
N ALA A 120 10.03 -3.67 -18.06
CA ALA A 120 8.62 -3.75 -17.70
C ALA A 120 8.27 -2.83 -16.52
N SER A 121 9.18 -2.73 -15.54
CA SER A 121 9.02 -1.85 -14.37
C SER A 121 9.12 -0.36 -14.72
N SER A 122 9.99 0.03 -15.67
CA SER A 122 10.12 1.43 -16.09
C SER A 122 8.86 1.95 -16.80
N ARG A 123 8.13 1.08 -17.49
CA ARG A 123 6.83 1.42 -18.12
C ARG A 123 5.72 1.71 -17.11
N GLN A 124 5.82 1.20 -15.89
CA GLN A 124 4.85 1.46 -14.82
C GLN A 124 5.19 2.72 -14.00
N GLY A 125 6.44 3.17 -14.02
CA GLY A 125 6.89 4.39 -13.33
C GLY A 125 6.63 5.70 -14.07
N SER A 126 6.02 5.68 -15.25
CA SER A 126 5.79 6.88 -16.09
C SER A 126 4.40 7.53 -15.92
N LEU A 127 3.71 7.22 -14.82
CA LEU A 127 2.47 7.89 -14.41
C LEU A 127 2.72 8.67 -13.12
N GLU A 128 3.64 9.65 -13.20
CA GLU A 128 3.72 10.79 -12.28
C GLU A 128 3.71 12.09 -13.09
#